data_AF-A0AA40TSL5-F1
#
_entry.id   AF-A0AA40TSL5-F1
#
_cell.length_a   1.000
_cell.length_b   1.000
_cell.length_c   1.000
_cell.angle_alpha   90.00
_cell.angle_beta   90.00
_cell.angle_gamma   90.00
#
_symmetry.space_group_name_H-M   'P 1'
#
loop_
_entity.id
_entity.type
_entity.pdbx_description
1 polymer ?
#
loop_
_entity_poly.entity_id
_entity_poly.type
_entity_poly.pdbx_seq_one_letter_code
_entity_poly.pdbx_strand_id
1 'polypeptide(L)' 'MHSTDQQERQVTMTKKNWMVTTPGYKPFPMILLECALDHTGALAFARSIWPRCTVE' A
#
# COMPACT_ATOMS: atom_id res chain seq x y z
N MET A 1 10.33 30.89 -27.63
CA MET A 1 11.19 29.84 -27.05
C MET A 1 10.45 29.27 -25.85
N HIS A 2 9.70 28.19 -26.06
CA HIS A 2 8.93 27.53 -24.99
C HIS A 2 9.79 26.36 -24.48
N SER A 3 10.55 26.59 -23.42
CA SER A 3 11.21 25.50 -22.69
C SER A 3 10.36 25.20 -21.47
N THR A 4 9.54 24.17 -21.63
CA THR A 4 8.59 23.63 -20.67
C THR A 4 9.35 23.21 -19.40
N ASP A 5 8.97 23.83 -18.28
CA ASP A 5 9.42 23.51 -16.94
C ASP A 5 8.87 22.12 -16.56
N GLN A 6 9.57 21.06 -16.96
CA GLN A 6 9.31 19.71 -16.46
C GLN A 6 10.06 19.54 -15.14
N GLN A 7 9.56 20.20 -14.11
CA GLN A 7 9.88 19.88 -12.74
C GLN A 7 9.28 18.50 -12.46
N GLU A 8 10.08 17.45 -12.63
CA GLU A 8 9.79 16.10 -12.13
C GLU A 8 9.45 16.26 -10.65
N ARG A 9 8.15 16.28 -10.33
CA ARG A 9 7.69 16.12 -8.96
C ARG A 9 8.21 14.75 -8.54
N GLN A 10 9.29 14.75 -7.79
CA GLN A 10 9.72 13.60 -7.02
C GLN A 10 8.55 13.30 -6.08
N VAL A 11 7.62 12.47 -6.54
CA VAL A 11 6.54 11.97 -5.69
C VAL A 11 7.29 11.11 -4.68
N THR A 12 7.39 11.61 -3.45
CA THR A 12 7.97 10.84 -2.35
C THR A 12 7.04 9.66 -2.10
N MET A 13 7.21 8.60 -2.89
CA MET A 13 6.48 7.33 -2.79
C MET A 13 6.73 6.78 -1.39
N THR A 14 5.81 7.04 -0.47
CA THR A 14 5.93 6.56 0.91
C THR A 14 5.52 5.10 0.91
N LYS A 15 6.53 4.23 0.84
CA LYS A 15 6.34 2.79 0.93
C LYS A 15 6.01 2.41 2.37
N LYS A 16 4.86 1.77 2.58
CA LYS A 16 4.51 1.17 3.87
C LYS A 16 4.37 -0.34 3.74
N ASN A 17 4.98 -1.06 4.68
CA ASN A 17 4.87 -2.50 4.80
C ASN A 17 3.82 -2.81 5.86
N TRP A 18 2.91 -3.72 5.54
CA TRP A 18 1.87 -4.25 6.42
C TRP A 18 2.04 -5.76 6.54
N MET A 19 1.94 -6.30 7.75
CA MET A 19 1.92 -7.75 7.92
C MET A 19 0.50 -8.27 7.74
N VAL A 20 0.26 -9.09 6.74
CA VAL A 20 -1.05 -9.70 6.50
C VAL A 20 -1.12 -11.06 7.19
N THR A 21 -2.16 -11.27 7.99
CA THR A 21 -2.50 -12.58 8.55
C THR A 21 -3.84 -13.02 8.00
N THR A 22 -3.90 -14.22 7.42
CA THR A 22 -5.13 -14.81 6.86
C THR A 22 -5.21 -16.30 7.19
N PRO A 23 -6.40 -16.85 7.53
CA PRO A 23 -6.53 -18.25 7.89
C PRO A 23 -6.00 -19.19 6.81
N GLY A 24 -5.16 -20.15 7.21
CA GLY A 24 -4.58 -21.16 6.31
C GLY A 24 -3.25 -20.76 5.65
N TYR A 25 -2.77 -19.53 5.87
CA TYR A 25 -1.47 -19.07 5.38
C TYR A 25 -0.58 -18.61 6.54
N LYS A 26 0.73 -18.76 6.39
CA LYS A 26 1.68 -18.10 7.28
C LYS A 26 1.59 -16.57 7.07
N PRO A 27 1.79 -15.73 8.10
CA PRO A 27 1.82 -14.28 7.93
C PRO A 27 2.83 -13.86 6.86
N PHE A 28 2.48 -12.87 6.03
CA PHE A 28 3.32 -12.39 4.93
C PHE A 28 3.24 -10.87 4.74
N PRO A 29 4.30 -10.23 4.24
CA PRO A 29 4.32 -8.78 4.04
C PRO A 29 3.51 -8.36 2.80
N MET A 30 2.76 -7.28 2.94
CA MET A 30 2.11 -6.55 1.86
C MET A 30 2.68 -5.13 1.80
N ILE A 31 3.05 -4.69 0.60
CA ILE A 31 3.63 -3.38 0.38
C ILE A 31 2.61 -2.51 -0.36
N LEU A 32 2.26 -1.37 0.23
CA LEU A 32 1.41 -0.39 -0.44
C LEU A 32 2.24 0.83 -0.82
N LEU A 33 2.16 1.17 -2.11
CA LEU A 33 2.72 2.38 -2.68
C LEU A 33 1.53 3.31 -2.91
N GLU A 34 1.50 4.41 -2.16
CA GLU A 34 0.66 5.61 -2.39
C GLU A 34 -0.86 5.56 -2.11
N CYS A 35 -1.53 4.41 -2.01
CA CYS A 35 -3.00 4.41 -1.92
C CYS A 35 -3.64 4.11 -0.56
N ALA A 36 -2.90 3.70 0.47
CA ALA A 36 -3.47 3.49 1.80
C ALA A 36 -2.41 3.64 2.89
N LEU A 37 -2.26 4.87 3.38
CA LEU A 37 -1.29 5.22 4.42
C LEU A 37 -1.77 4.82 5.82
N ASP A 38 -3.10 4.69 5.99
CA ASP A 38 -3.74 4.30 7.24
C ASP A 38 -4.05 2.80 7.29
N HIS A 39 -4.23 2.31 8.52
CA HIS A 39 -4.55 0.90 8.79
C HIS A 39 -5.85 0.47 8.11
N THR A 40 -6.85 1.37 8.12
CA THR A 40 -8.17 1.11 7.52
C THR A 40 -8.10 0.88 6.02
N GLY A 41 -7.39 1.72 5.27
CA GLY A 41 -7.20 1.54 3.84
C GLY A 41 -6.41 0.27 3.52
N ALA A 42 -5.37 -0.03 4.32
CA ALA A 42 -4.58 -1.23 4.14
C ALA A 42 -5.39 -2.50 4.38
N LEU A 43 -6.23 -2.51 5.42
CA LEU A 43 -7.12 -3.61 5.73
C LEU A 43 -8.20 -3.78 4.65
N ALA A 44 -8.78 -2.69 4.15
CA ALA A 44 -9.78 -2.74 3.09
C ALA A 44 -9.20 -3.34 1.80
N PHE A 45 -8.00 -2.89 1.41
CA PHE A 45 -7.31 -3.45 0.25
C PHE A 45 -6.97 -4.94 0.46
N ALA A 46 -6.38 -5.30 1.60
CA ALA A 46 -6.06 -6.71 1.89
C ALA A 46 -7.30 -7.60 1.87
N ARG A 47 -8.45 -7.12 2.38
CA ARG A 47 -9.72 -7.85 2.38
C ARG A 47 -10.35 -8.01 1.00
N SER A 48 -10.00 -7.17 0.03
CA SER A 48 -10.43 -7.38 -1.36
C SER A 48 -9.83 -8.64 -1.99
N ILE A 49 -8.70 -9.13 -1.47
CA ILE A 49 -8.00 -10.34 -1.92
C ILE A 49 -8.24 -11.50 -0.95
N TRP A 50 -8.14 -11.23 0.37
CA TRP A 50 -8.32 -12.22 1.45
C TRP A 50 -9.42 -11.76 2.42
N PRO A 51 -10.69 -12.15 2.21
CA PRO A 51 -11.83 -11.59 2.92
C PRO A 51 -11.79 -11.69 4.46
N ARG A 52 -11.03 -12.64 5.01
CA ARG A 52 -10.91 -12.90 6.45
C ARG A 52 -9.55 -12.50 7.03
N CYS A 53 -8.81 -11.61 6.38
CA CYS A 53 -7.50 -11.19 6.85
C CYS A 53 -7.53 -10.03 7.86
N THR A 54 -6.40 -9.87 8.55
CA THR A 54 -6.02 -8.69 9.34
C THR A 54 -4.68 -8.14 8.83
N VAL A 55 -4.41 -6.87 9.16
CA VAL A 55 -3.13 -6.20 8.89
C VAL A 55 -2.56 -5.61 10.18
N GLU A 56 -1.24 -5.60 10.32
CA GLU A 56 -0.48 -4.99 11.43
C GLU A 56 0.67 -4.13 10.90
#